data_AF-A0A163DM86-F1
#
_entry.id   AF-A0A163DM86-F1
#
_cell.length_a   1.000
_cell.length_b   1.000
_cell.length_c   1.000
_cell.angle_alpha   90.00
_cell.angle_beta   90.00
_cell.angle_gamma   90.00
#
_symmetry.space_group_name_H-M   'P 1'
#
loop_
_entity.id
_entity.type
_entity.pdbx_description
1 polymer ?
#
loop_
_entity_poly.entity_id
_entity_poly.type
_entity_poly.pdbx_seq_one_letter_code
_entity_poly.pdbx_strand_id
1 'polypeptide(L)'
;MPSKPIVFHCQIGVLGCGDCRPSLKCPPHLSIVFPALFYELKEDEHPTPYVGTVDLTDIPDRPAGYRLPPKGQLQIVIKNPNKTAVKLFLIPYDVSDMPRNTKTFLRQKSYVEDHGRNHLRYAIHVQICRHEKRIYLYNQVRVVFANRVATLNEKLKVMCEGPKAPVYVPLSKAEK
;
A
#
# COMPACT_ATOMS: atom_id res chain seq x y z
N MET A 1 -6.93 -18.68 15.87
CA MET A 1 -6.49 -19.40 14.65
C MET A 1 -6.70 -18.48 13.45
N PRO A 2 -5.94 -18.59 12.34
CA PRO A 2 -6.25 -17.83 11.13
C PRO A 2 -7.53 -18.35 10.48
N SER A 3 -8.31 -17.43 9.91
CA SER A 3 -9.51 -17.73 9.13
C SER A 3 -9.14 -18.39 7.80
N LYS A 4 -10.15 -18.93 7.09
CA LYS A 4 -9.98 -19.24 5.65
C LYS A 4 -9.67 -17.93 4.88
N PRO A 5 -8.77 -17.95 3.88
CA PRO A 5 -8.52 -16.78 3.06
C PRO A 5 -9.76 -16.33 2.29
N ILE A 6 -9.98 -15.02 2.25
CA ILE A 6 -11.03 -14.37 1.46
C ILE A 6 -10.35 -13.55 0.38
N VAL A 7 -10.90 -13.59 -0.84
CA VAL A 7 -10.32 -12.89 -2.00
C VAL A 7 -10.80 -11.45 -2.05
N PHE A 8 -9.85 -10.51 -2.08
CA PHE A 8 -10.10 -9.08 -2.24
C PHE A 8 -9.50 -8.59 -3.55
N HIS A 9 -9.91 -7.38 -3.97
CA HIS A 9 -9.31 -6.69 -5.10
C HIS A 9 -8.53 -5.47 -4.61
N CYS A 10 -7.30 -5.32 -5.06
CA CYS A 10 -6.45 -4.16 -4.87
C CYS A 10 -6.37 -3.38 -6.18
N GLN A 11 -6.81 -2.12 -6.18
CA GLN A 11 -6.65 -1.22 -7.30
C GLN A 11 -5.61 -0.15 -6.96
N ILE A 12 -4.54 -0.09 -7.74
CA ILE A 12 -3.39 0.81 -7.56
C ILE A 12 -3.43 1.87 -8.66
N GLY A 13 -3.45 3.13 -8.24
CA GLY A 13 -3.32 4.32 -9.07
C GLY A 13 -2.29 5.29 -8.50
N VAL A 14 -1.90 6.26 -9.30
CA VAL A 14 -1.05 7.36 -8.84
C VAL A 14 -1.45 8.64 -9.55
N LEU A 15 -1.55 9.72 -8.77
CA LEU A 15 -1.67 11.06 -9.29
C LEU A 15 -0.29 11.72 -9.22
N GLY A 16 0.33 11.95 -10.37
CA GLY A 16 1.61 12.65 -10.47
C GLY A 16 1.45 14.16 -10.24
N CYS A 17 2.43 14.78 -9.58
CA CYS A 17 2.47 16.23 -9.37
C CYS A 17 3.67 16.86 -10.12
N GLY A 18 3.49 18.09 -10.64
CA GLY A 18 4.54 18.87 -11.30
C GLY A 18 4.74 18.59 -12.80
N ASP A 19 5.91 18.99 -13.32
CA ASP A 19 6.31 18.87 -14.73
C ASP A 19 6.75 17.44 -15.08
N CYS A 20 5.81 16.50 -15.07
CA CYS A 20 6.01 15.15 -15.56
C CYS A 20 5.27 14.92 -16.88
N ARG A 21 5.75 13.95 -17.68
CA ARG A 21 5.09 13.56 -18.95
C ARG A 21 3.60 13.28 -18.70
N PRO A 22 2.68 13.63 -19.61
CA PRO A 22 1.24 13.40 -19.40
C PRO A 22 0.89 11.95 -19.04
N SER A 23 1.58 10.98 -19.64
CA SER A 23 1.43 9.54 -19.33
C SER A 23 1.88 9.13 -17.92
N LEU A 24 2.61 10.00 -17.21
CA LEU A 24 3.02 9.82 -15.82
C LEU A 24 2.21 10.68 -14.84
N LYS A 25 1.38 11.62 -15.32
CA LYS A 25 0.45 12.38 -14.47
C LYS A 25 -0.68 11.50 -13.95
N CYS A 26 -1.14 10.55 -14.78
CA CYS A 26 -2.15 9.56 -14.40
C CYS A 26 -1.95 8.27 -15.21
N PRO A 27 -0.95 7.43 -14.86
CA PRO A 27 -0.76 6.16 -15.54
C PRO A 27 -1.96 5.21 -15.29
N PRO A 28 -2.25 4.28 -16.23
CA PRO A 28 -3.42 3.40 -16.11
C PRO A 28 -3.44 2.62 -14.80
N HIS A 29 -4.60 2.58 -14.15
CA HIS A 29 -4.77 1.86 -12.89
C HIS A 29 -4.49 0.37 -13.07
N LEU A 30 -3.85 -0.22 -12.06
CA LEU A 30 -3.56 -1.64 -11.99
C LEU A 30 -4.54 -2.30 -11.01
N SER A 31 -5.16 -3.40 -11.40
CA SER A 31 -6.09 -4.15 -10.56
C SER A 31 -5.59 -5.56 -10.35
N ILE A 32 -5.35 -5.95 -9.09
CA ILE A 32 -4.81 -7.26 -8.71
C ILE A 32 -5.74 -7.90 -7.68
N VAL A 33 -5.99 -9.20 -7.81
CA VAL A 33 -6.68 -9.98 -6.79
C VAL A 33 -5.68 -10.50 -5.77
N PHE A 34 -6.04 -10.50 -4.49
CA PHE A 34 -5.16 -11.02 -3.44
C PHE A 34 -5.97 -11.66 -2.31
N PRO A 35 -5.45 -12.72 -1.67
CA PRO A 35 -6.07 -13.28 -0.49
C PRO A 35 -5.76 -12.43 0.75
N ALA A 36 -6.74 -12.28 1.63
CA ALA A 36 -6.56 -11.75 2.98
C ALA A 36 -7.24 -12.65 4.01
N LEU A 37 -6.69 -12.69 5.21
CA LEU A 37 -7.20 -13.48 6.33
C LEU A 37 -7.26 -12.63 7.60
N PHE A 38 -8.06 -13.05 8.57
CA PHE A 38 -8.05 -12.49 9.91
C PHE A 38 -7.78 -13.59 10.93
N TYR A 39 -7.47 -13.20 12.15
CA TYR A 39 -7.27 -14.10 13.28
C TYR A 39 -8.46 -14.04 14.23
N GLU A 40 -8.96 -15.21 14.59
CA GLU A 40 -9.90 -15.37 15.69
C GLU A 40 -9.09 -15.54 16.99
N LEU A 41 -9.27 -14.59 17.90
CA LEU A 41 -8.72 -14.61 19.24
C LEU A 41 -9.78 -15.16 20.18
N LYS A 42 -9.42 -16.08 21.08
CA LYS A 42 -10.37 -16.75 21.98
C LYS A 42 -10.95 -15.82 23.06
N GLU A 43 -10.31 -14.68 23.27
CA GLU A 43 -10.60 -13.73 24.35
C GLU A 43 -11.32 -12.46 23.84
N ASP A 44 -11.47 -12.28 22.52
CA ASP A 44 -12.14 -11.13 21.91
C ASP A 44 -13.39 -11.59 21.14
N GLU A 45 -14.54 -10.96 21.41
CA GLU A 45 -15.79 -11.18 20.66
C GLU A 45 -15.77 -10.56 19.24
N HIS A 46 -14.71 -9.83 18.89
CA HIS A 46 -14.61 -9.13 17.61
C HIS A 46 -13.45 -9.67 16.78
N PRO A 47 -13.67 -9.95 15.47
CA PRO A 47 -12.60 -10.46 14.63
C PRO A 47 -11.51 -9.41 14.45
N THR A 48 -10.26 -9.86 14.46
CA THR A 48 -9.11 -9.00 14.19
C THR A 48 -9.15 -8.42 12.76
N PRO A 49 -8.38 -7.37 12.46
CA PRO A 49 -8.27 -6.84 11.11
C PRO A 49 -7.84 -7.90 10.08
N TYR A 50 -8.27 -7.73 8.84
CA TYR A 50 -7.74 -8.50 7.71
C TYR A 50 -6.27 -8.13 7.47
N VAL A 51 -5.45 -9.13 7.16
CA VAL A 51 -4.06 -9.01 6.74
C VAL A 51 -3.93 -9.67 5.38
N GLY A 52 -3.33 -8.95 4.42
CA GLY A 52 -3.13 -9.45 3.07
C GLY A 52 -1.83 -8.94 2.44
N THR A 53 -1.35 -9.68 1.45
CA THR A 53 -0.16 -9.33 0.66
C THR A 53 -0.55 -9.33 -0.82
N VAL A 54 -0.39 -8.18 -1.47
CA VAL A 54 -0.61 -8.01 -2.91
C VAL A 54 0.74 -8.21 -3.59
N ASP A 55 0.83 -9.21 -4.46
CA ASP A 55 2.04 -9.46 -5.23
C ASP A 55 2.08 -8.59 -6.49
N LEU A 56 3.24 -7.99 -6.76
CA LEU A 56 3.50 -7.14 -7.93
C LEU A 56 4.53 -7.75 -8.88
N THR A 57 5.12 -8.92 -8.59
CA THR A 57 6.13 -9.53 -9.46
C THR A 57 5.51 -10.18 -10.69
N ASP A 58 4.30 -10.72 -10.53
CA ASP A 58 3.67 -11.61 -11.53
C ASP A 58 2.63 -10.88 -12.39
N ILE A 59 2.84 -9.58 -12.62
CA ILE A 59 1.93 -8.76 -13.45
C ILE A 59 2.29 -8.93 -14.92
N PRO A 60 1.38 -9.44 -15.77
CA PRO A 60 1.57 -9.49 -17.21
C PRO A 60 1.91 -8.09 -17.76
N ASP A 61 2.87 -8.01 -18.68
CA ASP A 61 3.36 -6.77 -19.30
C ASP A 61 4.11 -5.80 -18.38
N ARG A 62 4.25 -6.10 -17.08
CA ARG A 62 4.89 -5.22 -16.09
C ARG A 62 5.81 -5.98 -15.13
N PRO A 63 6.87 -6.66 -15.62
CA PRO A 63 7.76 -7.46 -14.78
C PRO A 63 8.52 -6.65 -13.71
N ALA A 64 8.70 -5.34 -13.94
CA ALA A 64 9.33 -4.43 -12.98
C ALA A 64 8.35 -3.85 -11.93
N GLY A 65 7.05 -4.17 -12.02
CA GLY A 65 6.00 -3.61 -11.16
C GLY A 65 5.30 -2.36 -11.74
N TYR A 66 4.67 -1.58 -10.87
CA TYR A 66 3.83 -0.45 -11.26
C TYR A 66 4.65 0.85 -11.39
N ARG A 67 4.62 1.48 -12.57
CA ARG A 67 5.40 2.69 -12.89
C ARG A 67 4.93 3.89 -12.05
N LEU A 68 5.87 4.59 -11.39
CA LEU A 68 5.61 5.81 -10.65
C LEU A 68 6.31 7.04 -11.25
N PRO A 69 5.69 8.24 -11.18
CA PRO A 69 6.40 9.51 -11.31
C PRO A 69 7.34 9.77 -10.12
N PRO A 70 8.28 10.73 -10.22
CA PRO A 70 9.18 11.08 -9.11
C PRO A 70 8.48 11.67 -7.87
N LYS A 71 7.38 12.42 -8.08
CA LYS A 71 6.55 12.99 -7.01
C LYS A 71 5.08 12.77 -7.34
N GLY A 72 4.28 12.53 -6.30
CA GLY A 72 2.84 12.41 -6.46
C GLY A 72 2.15 11.83 -5.24
N GLN A 73 0.96 11.30 -5.47
CA GLN A 73 0.13 10.69 -4.44
C GLN A 73 -0.35 9.32 -4.92
N LEU A 74 0.06 8.27 -4.20
CA LEU A 74 -0.44 6.92 -4.44
C LEU A 74 -1.89 6.82 -3.99
N GLN A 75 -2.70 6.17 -4.81
CA GLN A 75 -4.10 5.88 -4.55
C GLN A 75 -4.28 4.36 -4.58
N ILE A 76 -4.41 3.75 -3.40
CA ILE A 76 -4.58 2.29 -3.29
C ILE A 76 -5.96 2.02 -2.70
N VAL A 77 -6.82 1.38 -3.50
CA VAL A 77 -8.20 1.04 -3.11
C VAL A 77 -8.29 -0.45 -2.87
N ILE A 78 -8.74 -0.84 -1.67
CA ILE A 78 -9.10 -2.21 -1.34
C ILE A 78 -10.60 -2.37 -1.52
N LYS A 79 -11.00 -3.34 -2.33
CA LYS A 79 -12.40 -3.68 -2.59
C LYS A 79 -12.69 -5.10 -2.10
N ASN A 80 -13.88 -5.29 -1.56
CA ASN A 80 -14.38 -6.59 -1.13
C ASN A 80 -14.67 -7.51 -2.36
N PRO A 81 -15.03 -8.80 -2.15
CA PRO A 81 -15.42 -9.70 -3.25
C PRO A 81 -16.55 -9.13 -4.14
N ASN A 82 -17.44 -8.33 -3.56
CA ASN A 82 -18.55 -7.66 -4.27
C ASN A 82 -18.10 -6.39 -5.01
N LYS A 83 -16.79 -6.12 -5.11
CA LYS A 83 -16.17 -4.96 -5.76
C LYS A 83 -16.52 -3.61 -5.14
N THR A 84 -17.08 -3.58 -3.94
CA THR A 84 -17.32 -2.37 -3.13
C THR A 84 -16.02 -1.93 -2.48
N ALA A 85 -15.70 -0.63 -2.56
CA ALA A 85 -14.53 -0.07 -1.89
C ALA A 85 -14.68 -0.12 -0.36
N VAL A 86 -13.74 -0.79 0.30
CA VAL A 86 -13.67 -0.92 1.77
C VAL A 86 -12.72 0.12 2.36
N LYS A 87 -11.60 0.38 1.69
CA LYS A 87 -10.62 1.37 2.15
C LYS A 87 -9.88 2.00 0.97
N LEU A 88 -9.71 3.31 1.02
CA LEU A 88 -8.81 4.08 0.18
C LEU A 88 -7.60 4.55 1.01
N PHE A 89 -6.40 4.27 0.51
CA PHE A 89 -5.14 4.82 1.01
C PHE A 89 -4.66 5.91 0.05
N LEU A 90 -4.34 7.06 0.62
CA LEU A 90 -3.85 8.24 -0.06
C LEU A 90 -2.48 8.59 0.50
N ILE A 91 -1.43 8.08 -0.15
CA ILE A 91 -0.05 8.17 0.37
C ILE A 91 0.72 9.18 -0.48
N PRO A 92 0.92 10.44 0.00
CA PRO A 92 1.80 11.37 -0.68
C PRO A 92 3.25 10.87 -0.60
N TYR A 93 4.01 11.07 -1.68
CA TYR A 93 5.41 10.70 -1.73
C TYR A 93 6.22 11.65 -2.61
N ASP A 94 7.49 11.78 -2.24
CA ASP A 94 8.52 12.47 -3.00
C ASP A 94 9.78 11.61 -2.99
N VAL A 95 10.17 11.13 -4.16
CA VAL A 95 11.39 10.32 -4.37
C VAL A 95 12.21 10.89 -5.53
N SER A 96 12.11 12.20 -5.79
CA SER A 96 12.86 12.86 -6.86
C SER A 96 14.37 12.79 -6.67
N ASP A 97 14.83 12.82 -5.43
CA ASP A 97 16.22 12.73 -5.01
C ASP A 97 16.74 11.28 -4.89
N MET A 98 15.86 10.29 -5.03
CA MET A 98 16.20 8.87 -4.91
C MET A 98 17.30 8.48 -5.92
N PRO A 99 18.49 8.01 -5.48
CA PRO A 99 19.58 7.66 -6.39
C PRO A 99 19.25 6.44 -7.27
N ARG A 100 19.99 6.29 -8.38
CA ARG A 100 19.82 5.13 -9.28
C ARG A 100 20.10 3.82 -8.55
N ASN A 101 19.34 2.79 -8.88
CA ASN A 101 19.51 1.43 -8.36
C ASN A 101 19.40 1.34 -6.83
N THR A 102 18.52 2.17 -6.25
CA THR A 102 18.19 2.13 -4.83
C THR A 102 16.73 1.71 -4.64
N LYS A 103 16.37 1.38 -3.40
CA LYS A 103 15.04 1.07 -2.92
C LYS A 103 14.73 1.80 -1.62
N THR A 104 13.46 2.02 -1.39
CA THR A 104 12.89 2.64 -0.19
C THR A 104 11.52 1.99 0.08
N PHE A 105 10.88 2.35 1.19
CA PHE A 105 9.52 1.92 1.48
C PHE A 105 8.69 3.10 1.97
N LEU A 106 7.38 3.01 1.89
CA LEU A 106 6.49 3.94 2.59
C LEU A 106 5.50 3.13 3.40
N ARG A 107 5.21 3.62 4.60
CA ARG A 107 4.18 3.07 5.46
C ARG A 107 3.15 4.15 5.72
N GLN A 108 1.89 3.76 5.74
CA GLN A 108 0.85 4.59 6.31
C GLN A 108 0.08 3.74 7.32
N LYS A 109 -0.11 4.27 8.52
CA LYS A 109 -0.93 3.66 9.57
C LYS A 109 -2.07 4.60 9.90
N SER A 110 -3.21 4.04 10.28
CA SER A 110 -4.37 4.80 10.74
C SER A 110 -4.86 4.17 12.02
N TYR A 111 -4.90 4.97 13.08
CA TYR A 111 -5.35 4.55 14.40
C TYR A 111 -6.70 5.15 14.73
N VAL A 112 -7.55 4.38 15.40
CA VAL A 112 -8.72 4.89 16.11
C VAL A 112 -8.28 5.12 17.56
N GLU A 113 -8.60 6.28 18.10
CA GLU A 113 -8.41 6.57 19.52
C GLU A 113 -9.65 6.10 20.28
N ASP A 114 -9.44 5.16 21.21
CA ASP A 114 -10.50 4.61 22.04
C ASP A 114 -10.03 4.58 23.50
N HIS A 115 -10.76 5.27 24.38
CA HIS A 115 -10.45 5.38 25.82
C HIS A 115 -8.95 5.64 26.15
N GLY A 116 -8.28 6.50 25.37
CA GLY A 116 -6.86 6.85 25.55
C GLY A 116 -5.86 5.81 25.03
N ARG A 117 -6.34 4.74 24.38
CA ARG A 117 -5.53 3.74 23.69
C ARG A 117 -5.67 3.92 22.18
N ASN A 118 -4.55 3.86 21.46
CA ASN A 118 -4.56 3.88 20.00
C ASN A 118 -4.69 2.45 19.47
N HIS A 119 -5.81 2.14 18.82
CA HIS A 119 -6.01 0.86 18.14
C HIS A 119 -5.71 0.99 16.65
N LEU A 120 -4.82 0.14 16.12
CA LEU A 120 -4.47 0.15 14.69
C LEU A 120 -5.66 -0.36 13.86
N ARG A 121 -6.22 0.53 13.04
CA ARG A 121 -7.38 0.22 12.20
C ARG A 121 -7.00 -0.15 10.78
N TYR A 122 -6.01 0.56 10.23
CA TYR A 122 -5.50 0.34 8.89
C TYR A 122 -3.97 0.49 8.87
N ALA A 123 -3.30 -0.33 8.09
CA ALA A 123 -1.90 -0.15 7.77
C ALA A 123 -1.63 -0.55 6.33
N ILE A 124 -0.66 0.12 5.71
CA ILE A 124 -0.16 -0.27 4.40
C ILE A 124 1.35 -0.07 4.39
N HIS A 125 2.05 -1.02 3.78
CA HIS A 125 3.49 -0.97 3.54
C HIS A 125 3.73 -1.22 2.06
N VAL A 126 4.31 -0.23 1.40
CA VAL A 126 4.64 -0.23 -0.03
C VAL A 126 6.14 -0.14 -0.22
N GLN A 127 6.66 -0.79 -1.25
CA GLN A 127 8.09 -0.75 -1.59
C GLN A 127 8.30 -0.06 -2.93
N ILE A 128 9.21 0.90 -2.96
CA ILE A 128 9.55 1.67 -4.15
C ILE A 128 11.00 1.40 -4.51
N CYS A 129 11.27 1.14 -5.78
CA CYS A 129 12.63 1.02 -6.32
C CYS A 129 12.84 1.99 -7.48
N ARG A 130 14.10 2.34 -7.72
CA ARG A 130 14.53 3.08 -8.90
C ARG A 130 15.49 2.23 -9.72
N HIS A 131 15.01 1.71 -10.85
CA HIS A 131 15.85 1.07 -11.85
C HIS A 131 16.30 2.12 -12.87
N GLU A 132 17.60 2.42 -12.92
CA GLU A 132 18.16 3.49 -13.76
C GLU A 132 17.42 4.86 -13.63
N LYS A 133 16.64 5.23 -14.66
CA LYS A 133 15.84 6.47 -14.73
C LYS A 133 14.38 6.26 -14.31
N ARG A 134 13.98 5.02 -14.03
CA ARG A 134 12.59 4.60 -13.88
C ARG A 134 12.30 4.13 -12.45
N ILE A 135 11.37 4.82 -11.77
CA ILE A 135 10.83 4.47 -10.45
C ILE A 135 9.60 3.54 -10.55
N TYR A 136 9.57 2.49 -9.74
CA TYR A 136 8.49 1.52 -9.69
C TYR A 136 8.05 1.25 -8.26
N LEU A 137 6.76 0.98 -8.09
CA LEU A 137 6.24 0.22 -6.97
C LEU A 137 6.43 -1.27 -7.29
N TYR A 138 7.19 -1.99 -6.47
CA TYR A 138 7.67 -3.35 -6.79
C TYR A 138 7.47 -4.34 -5.64
N ASN A 139 7.74 -5.61 -5.93
CA ASN A 139 7.69 -6.73 -5.01
C ASN A 139 6.29 -6.94 -4.41
N GLN A 140 6.01 -6.36 -3.25
CA GLN A 140 4.75 -6.62 -2.55
C GLN A 140 4.20 -5.36 -1.88
N VAL A 141 2.87 -5.28 -1.86
CA VAL A 141 2.14 -4.32 -1.02
C VAL A 141 1.46 -5.09 0.11
N ARG A 142 1.86 -4.82 1.35
CA ARG A 142 1.26 -5.45 2.54
C ARG A 142 0.19 -4.52 3.10
N VAL A 143 -0.97 -5.07 3.38
CA VAL A 143 -2.13 -4.30 3.84
C VAL A 143 -2.75 -4.93 5.08
N VAL A 144 -3.18 -4.07 5.98
CA VAL A 144 -4.01 -4.38 7.13
C VAL A 144 -5.24 -3.48 7.06
N PHE A 145 -6.44 -4.05 7.14
CA PHE A 145 -7.67 -3.28 7.07
C PHE A 145 -8.77 -3.89 7.93
N ALA A 146 -9.57 -3.01 8.56
CA ALA A 146 -10.63 -3.44 9.47
C ALA A 146 -11.66 -4.37 8.81
N ASN A 147 -12.19 -5.30 9.61
CA ASN A 147 -13.22 -6.25 9.16
C ASN A 147 -14.61 -5.58 8.99
N ARG A 148 -14.82 -4.41 9.59
CA ARG A 148 -16.06 -3.63 9.47
C ARG A 148 -15.80 -2.33 8.71
N VAL A 149 -16.83 -1.85 7.99
CA VAL A 149 -16.81 -0.52 7.40
C VAL A 149 -16.66 0.49 8.54
N ALA A 150 -15.72 1.44 8.40
CA ALA A 150 -15.57 2.52 9.37
C ALA A 150 -16.90 3.25 9.51
N THR A 151 -17.38 3.38 10.74
CA THR A 151 -18.58 4.19 10.98
C THR A 151 -18.28 5.66 10.71
N LEU A 152 -19.28 6.43 10.25
CA LEU A 152 -19.16 7.84 9.82
C LEU A 152 -18.50 8.77 10.87
N ASN A 153 -18.43 8.34 12.15
CA ASN A 153 -17.88 9.10 13.27
C ASN A 153 -16.49 8.65 13.73
N GLU A 154 -15.85 7.66 13.10
CA GLU A 154 -14.49 7.22 13.46
C GLU A 154 -13.44 8.28 13.09
N LYS A 155 -12.95 9.05 14.07
CA LYS A 155 -11.80 9.95 13.89
C LYS A 155 -10.52 9.13 13.77
N LEU A 156 -10.00 9.01 12.55
CA LEU A 156 -8.76 8.29 12.28
C LEU A 156 -7.53 9.21 12.35
N LYS A 157 -6.58 8.86 13.22
CA LYS A 157 -5.25 9.47 13.22
C LYS A 157 -4.37 8.79 12.17
N VAL A 158 -4.14 9.46 11.05
CA VAL A 158 -3.30 8.95 9.95
C VAL A 158 -1.84 9.38 10.15
N MET A 159 -0.92 8.42 10.09
CA MET A 159 0.52 8.63 10.20
C MET A 159 1.22 8.02 9.00
N CYS A 160 1.92 8.85 8.22
CA CYS A 160 2.82 8.40 7.16
C CYS A 160 4.24 8.28 7.73
N GLU A 161 4.84 7.10 7.59
CA GLU A 161 6.21 6.81 8.02
C GLU A 161 7.03 6.39 6.79
N GLY A 162 8.10 7.13 6.49
CA GLY A 162 9.15 6.68 5.58
C GLY A 162 10.26 5.92 6.34
N PRO A 163 11.25 5.36 5.64
CA PRO A 163 12.47 4.91 6.28
C PRO A 163 13.15 6.07 6.99
N LYS A 164 13.61 5.79 8.21
CA LYS A 164 14.62 6.61 8.88
C LYS A 164 15.97 6.39 8.18
N ALA A 165 17.02 7.10 8.59
CA ALA A 165 18.35 6.94 8.01
C ALA A 165 18.81 5.45 8.05
N PRO A 166 19.27 4.87 6.91
CA PRO A 166 19.31 5.45 5.57
C PRO A 166 17.94 5.41 4.85
N VAL A 167 17.57 6.52 4.21
CA VAL A 167 16.30 6.67 3.46
C VAL A 167 16.28 5.77 2.20
N TYR A 168 17.45 5.51 1.62
CA TYR A 168 17.64 4.71 0.41
C TYR A 168 18.66 3.59 0.65
N VAL A 169 18.29 2.39 0.24
CA VAL A 169 19.14 1.20 0.33
C VAL A 169 19.46 0.72 -1.09
N PRO A 170 20.69 0.29 -1.40
CA PRO A 170 21.00 -0.28 -2.71
C PRO A 170 20.13 -1.50 -3.07
N LEU A 171 19.76 -1.64 -4.34
CA LEU A 171 19.15 -2.87 -4.86
C LEU A 171 20.17 -4.01 -4.83
N SER A 172 19.77 -5.17 -4.32
CA SER A 172 20.62 -6.36 -4.36
C SER A 172 20.75 -6.86 -5.81
N LYS A 173 21.78 -7.68 -6.10
CA LYS A 173 22.02 -8.20 -7.46
C LYS A 173 20.86 -9.04 -8.00
N ALA A 174 19.99 -9.58 -7.13
CA ALA A 174 18.80 -10.35 -7.51
C ALA A 174 17.56 -9.47 -7.77
N GLU A 175 17.59 -8.19 -7.39
CA GLU A 175 16.50 -7.21 -7.56
C GLU A 175 16.83 -6.14 -8.63
N LYS A 176 17.96 -6.28 -9.31
CA LYS A 176 18.35 -5.49 -10.49
C LYS A 176 17.84 -6.18 -11.73
#